data_AF-A0A2W7AW50-F1
#
_entry.id   AF-A0A2W7AW50-F1
#
_cell.length_a   1.000
_cell.length_b   1.000
_cell.length_c   1.000
_cell.angle_alpha   90.00
_cell.angle_beta   90.00
_cell.angle_gamma   90.00
#
_symmetry.space_group_name_H-M   'P 1'
#
loop_
_entity.id
_entity.type
_entity.pdbx_description
1 polymer ?
#
loop_
_entity_poly.entity_id
_entity_poly.type
_entity_poly.pdbx_seq_one_letter_code
_entity_poly.pdbx_strand_id
1 'polypeptide(L)'
;RGEEILVHESYDSVKQVGFARPLGGGIDFGETSAEAAIREIKEELGADIAEVALLGTVENIFVYEGEPGHEIVFVYDGQFVDQSLYGPAGLDGVEGKRQFKAVWRSLADLRSGPHPLVPRQIWELL
;
A
#
# COMPACT_ATOMS: atom_id res chain seq x y z
N ARG A 1 -4.43 -0.27 11.93
CA ARG A 1 -4.62 0.23 13.32
C ARG A 1 -6.09 0.49 13.55
N GLY A 2 -6.81 -0.36 14.30
CA GLY A 2 -8.27 -0.23 14.37
C GLY A 2 -8.90 -0.32 12.99
N GLU A 3 -9.75 0.65 12.61
CA GLU A 3 -10.35 0.77 11.27
C GLU A 3 -9.49 1.58 10.28
N GLU A 4 -8.22 1.83 10.61
CA GLU A 4 -7.27 2.51 9.73
C GLU A 4 -6.30 1.54 9.08
N ILE A 5 -5.97 1.80 7.81
CA ILE A 5 -4.91 1.12 7.07
C ILE A 5 -3.76 2.08 6.80
N LEU A 6 -2.55 1.54 6.65
CA LEU A 6 -1.36 2.33 6.31
C LEU A 6 -1.25 2.42 4.79
N VAL A 7 -1.19 3.63 4.26
CA VAL A 7 -1.14 3.89 2.82
C VAL A 7 -0.09 4.93 2.47
N HIS A 8 0.41 4.87 1.24
CA HIS A 8 1.14 5.95 0.61
C HIS A 8 0.18 6.79 -0.24
N GLU A 9 0.07 8.08 0.06
CA GLU A 9 -0.69 9.04 -0.74
C GLU A 9 0.18 9.59 -1.88
N SER A 10 -0.35 9.59 -3.10
CA SER A 10 0.31 10.09 -4.31
C SER A 10 -0.66 10.89 -5.17
N TYR A 11 -0.16 11.46 -6.26
CA TYR A 11 -0.90 12.34 -7.16
C TYR A 11 -0.59 11.99 -8.61
N ASP A 12 -1.63 11.85 -9.43
CA ASP A 12 -1.52 11.73 -10.87
C ASP A 12 -1.57 13.13 -11.49
N SER A 13 -0.44 13.60 -11.99
CA SER A 13 -0.28 14.95 -12.52
C SER A 13 -0.98 15.16 -13.86
N VAL A 14 -1.26 14.08 -14.60
CA VAL A 14 -2.00 14.17 -15.87
C VAL A 14 -3.50 14.29 -15.62
N LYS A 15 -4.02 13.47 -14.70
CA LYS A 15 -5.45 13.48 -14.34
C LYS A 15 -5.81 14.56 -13.33
N GLN A 16 -4.82 15.14 -12.65
CA GLN A 16 -4.99 16.10 -11.57
C GLN A 16 -5.83 15.54 -10.41
N VAL A 17 -5.55 14.29 -10.01
CA VAL A 17 -6.24 13.61 -8.92
C VAL A 17 -5.26 12.97 -7.94
N GLY A 18 -5.57 13.07 -6.65
CA GLY A 18 -4.90 12.31 -5.61
C GLY A 18 -5.37 10.85 -5.58
N PHE A 19 -4.55 9.97 -5.02
CA PHE A 19 -4.91 8.59 -4.70
C PHE A 19 -4.06 8.08 -3.54
N ALA A 20 -4.52 7.00 -2.91
CA ALA A 20 -3.78 6.29 -1.87
C ALA A 20 -3.63 4.82 -2.28
N ARG A 21 -2.45 4.24 -2.07
CA ARG A 21 -2.20 2.81 -2.28
C ARG A 21 -1.62 2.17 -1.03
N PRO A 22 -1.90 0.89 -0.75
CA PRO A 22 -1.12 0.14 0.24
C PRO A 22 0.36 0.15 -0.13
N LEU A 23 1.21 0.00 0.89
CA LEU A 23 2.65 -0.18 0.70
C LEU A 23 2.93 -1.55 0.05
N GLY A 24 4.06 -1.64 -0.62
CA GLY A 24 4.43 -2.84 -1.39
C GLY A 24 4.99 -2.51 -2.78
N GLY A 25 5.45 -3.56 -3.44
CA GLY A 25 6.13 -3.50 -4.72
C GLY A 25 6.03 -4.80 -5.51
N GLY A 26 6.98 -4.99 -6.42
CA GLY A 26 7.01 -6.14 -7.33
C GLY A 26 7.37 -7.44 -6.63
N ILE A 27 6.89 -8.56 -7.18
CA ILE A 27 7.36 -9.89 -6.79
C ILE A 27 8.60 -10.21 -7.63
N ASP A 28 9.73 -10.43 -6.97
CA ASP A 28 10.99 -10.77 -7.63
C ASP A 28 11.04 -12.24 -8.06
N PHE A 29 11.94 -12.54 -9.00
CA PHE A 29 12.12 -13.92 -9.46
C PHE A 29 12.66 -14.79 -8.32
N GLY A 30 11.90 -15.82 -7.95
CA GLY A 30 12.30 -16.81 -6.95
C GLY A 30 11.70 -16.61 -5.56
N GLU A 31 10.84 -15.60 -5.37
CA GLU A 31 10.07 -15.42 -4.15
C GLU A 31 8.56 -15.60 -4.39
N THR A 32 7.83 -15.87 -3.30
CA THR A 32 6.37 -15.86 -3.26
C THR A 32 5.83 -14.45 -3.03
N SER A 33 4.56 -14.21 -3.34
CA SER A 33 3.91 -12.92 -3.08
C SER A 33 3.89 -12.55 -1.59
N ALA A 34 3.87 -13.52 -0.68
CA ALA A 34 3.95 -13.28 0.76
C ALA A 34 5.36 -12.85 1.18
N GLU A 35 6.41 -13.48 0.63
CA GLU A 35 7.79 -13.07 0.85
C GLU A 35 8.05 -11.67 0.31
N ALA A 36 7.53 -11.36 -0.89
CA ALA A 36 7.57 -10.02 -1.46
C ALA A 36 6.92 -8.99 -0.53
N ALA A 37 5.71 -9.26 -0.01
CA ALA A 37 5.03 -8.35 0.91
C ALA A 37 5.86 -8.07 2.19
N ILE A 38 6.52 -9.09 2.76
CA ILE A 38 7.40 -8.91 3.92
C ILE A 38 8.65 -8.11 3.55
N ARG A 39 9.30 -8.45 2.44
CA ARG A 39 10.51 -7.79 1.94
C ARG A 39 10.25 -6.32 1.64
N GLU A 40 9.18 -6.00 0.91
CA GLU A 40 8.83 -4.63 0.51
C GLU A 40 8.56 -3.75 1.74
N ILE A 41 7.82 -4.22 2.75
CA ILE A 41 7.65 -3.45 3.98
C ILE A 41 8.98 -3.22 4.71
N LYS A 42 9.88 -4.21 4.67
CA LYS A 42 11.22 -4.07 5.24
C LYS A 42 12.07 -3.06 4.49
N GLU A 43 12.03 -3.06 3.16
CA GLU A 43 12.77 -2.13 2.31
C GLU A 43 12.23 -0.70 2.43
N GLU A 44 10.91 -0.55 2.34
CA GLU A 44 10.27 0.76 2.33
C GLU A 44 10.29 1.43 3.71
N LEU A 45 10.04 0.69 4.80
CA LEU A 45 9.87 1.25 6.14
C LEU A 45 10.96 0.85 7.15
N GLY A 46 11.84 -0.08 6.80
CA GLY A 46 12.78 -0.69 7.76
C GLY A 46 12.11 -1.59 8.81
N ALA A 47 10.82 -1.86 8.67
CA ALA A 47 9.99 -2.53 9.66
C ALA A 47 9.78 -4.02 9.34
N ASP A 48 9.66 -4.84 10.38
CA ASP A 48 9.29 -6.25 10.25
C ASP A 48 7.79 -6.43 10.49
N ILE A 49 7.15 -7.28 9.69
CA ILE A 49 5.75 -7.68 9.84
C ILE A 49 5.62 -9.17 10.10
N ALA A 50 4.56 -9.55 10.80
CA ALA A 50 4.16 -10.92 11.11
C ALA A 50 2.67 -11.12 10.79
N GLU A 51 2.20 -12.36 10.96
CA GLU A 51 0.79 -12.74 10.73
C GLU A 51 0.28 -12.36 9.33
N VAL A 52 1.17 -12.48 8.33
CA VAL A 52 0.87 -12.11 6.94
C VAL A 52 -0.19 -13.05 6.36
N ALA A 53 -1.36 -12.51 6.05
CA ALA A 53 -2.53 -13.26 5.59
C ALA A 53 -3.03 -12.70 4.25
N LEU A 54 -3.19 -13.57 3.26
CA LEU A 54 -3.74 -13.17 1.96
C LEU A 54 -5.24 -12.86 2.11
N LEU A 55 -5.62 -11.62 1.82
CA LEU A 55 -7.02 -11.20 1.74
C LEU A 55 -7.64 -11.59 0.39
N GLY A 56 -6.87 -11.47 -0.69
CA GLY A 56 -7.31 -11.85 -2.02
C GLY A 56 -6.39 -11.34 -3.12
N THR A 57 -6.80 -11.58 -4.36
CA THR A 57 -6.07 -11.15 -5.56
C THR A 57 -6.95 -10.25 -6.41
N VAL A 58 -6.36 -9.16 -6.89
CA VAL A 58 -7.01 -8.17 -7.75
C VAL A 58 -6.28 -8.12 -9.08
N GLU A 59 -7.01 -8.20 -10.19
CA GLU A 59 -6.50 -7.79 -11.49
C GLU A 59 -6.85 -6.30 -11.70
N ASN A 60 -5.83 -5.49 -11.92
CA ASN A 60 -5.97 -4.04 -12.07
C ASN A 60 -5.40 -3.59 -13.41
N ILE A 61 -6.25 -2.96 -14.23
CA ILE A 61 -5.88 -2.31 -15.49
C ILE A 61 -6.16 -0.82 -15.31
N PHE A 62 -5.14 0.00 -15.47
CA PHE A 62 -5.20 1.42 -15.15
C PHE A 62 -4.33 2.26 -16.10
N VAL A 63 -4.39 3.57 -15.91
CA VAL A 63 -3.48 4.54 -16.54
C VAL A 63 -2.92 5.39 -15.41
N TYR A 64 -1.62 5.62 -15.37
CA TYR A 64 -0.98 6.50 -14.39
C TYR A 64 0.05 7.39 -15.10
N GLU A 65 0.00 8.70 -14.85
CA GLU A 65 0.88 9.68 -15.53
C GLU A 65 0.82 9.56 -17.07
N GLY A 66 -0.36 9.19 -17.61
CA GLY A 66 -0.58 9.00 -19.04
C GLY A 66 -0.17 7.62 -19.59
N GLU A 67 0.51 6.79 -18.81
CA GLU A 67 0.99 5.47 -19.23
C GLU A 67 0.04 4.35 -18.79
N PRO A 68 -0.32 3.40 -19.68
CA PRO A 68 -1.14 2.25 -19.31
C PRO A 68 -0.37 1.29 -18.39
N GLY A 69 -1.04 0.80 -17.36
CA GLY A 69 -0.54 -0.20 -16.43
C GLY A 69 -1.50 -1.39 -16.36
N HIS A 70 -0.94 -2.58 -16.14
CA HIS A 70 -1.69 -3.81 -15.90
C HIS A 70 -0.92 -4.66 -14.90
N GLU A 71 -1.56 -4.96 -13.78
CA GLU A 71 -0.95 -5.69 -12.67
C GLU A 71 -1.92 -6.71 -12.09
N ILE A 72 -1.36 -7.77 -11.51
CA ILE A 72 -2.05 -8.69 -10.61
C ILE A 72 -1.53 -8.40 -9.20
N VAL A 73 -2.40 -7.91 -8.33
CA VAL A 73 -2.07 -7.50 -6.97
C VAL A 73 -2.52 -8.58 -6.00
N PHE A 74 -1.58 -9.08 -5.20
CA PHE A 74 -1.88 -9.94 -4.05
C PHE A 74 -1.98 -9.04 -2.81
N VAL A 75 -3.16 -8.95 -2.22
CA VAL A 75 -3.42 -8.05 -1.09
C VAL A 75 -3.27 -8.83 0.20
N TYR A 76 -2.34 -8.39 1.04
CA TYR A 76 -2.07 -9.01 2.33
C TYR A 76 -2.46 -8.07 3.47
N ASP A 77 -3.03 -8.65 4.52
CA ASP A 77 -3.02 -8.06 5.85
C ASP A 77 -1.78 -8.53 6.61
N GLY A 78 -1.28 -7.71 7.53
CA GLY A 78 -0.08 -8.00 8.29
C GLY A 78 0.08 -7.06 9.48
N GLN A 79 0.79 -7.54 10.49
CA GLN A 79 0.99 -6.80 11.73
C GLN A 79 2.46 -6.43 11.91
N PHE A 80 2.76 -5.15 12.17
CA PHE A 80 4.09 -4.75 12.61
C PHE A 80 4.48 -5.50 13.89
N VAL A 81 5.68 -6.08 13.87
CA VAL A 81 6.30 -6.71 15.04
C VAL A 81 6.57 -5.64 16.10
N ASP A 82 7.07 -4.48 15.69
CA ASP A 82 7.23 -3.32 16.57
C ASP A 82 5.90 -2.57 16.71
N GLN A 83 5.25 -2.79 17.85
CA GLN A 83 3.97 -2.17 18.18
C GLN A 83 4.04 -0.63 18.31
N SER A 84 5.23 -0.05 18.50
CA SER A 84 5.39 1.40 18.58
C SER A 84 5.09 2.09 17.25
N LEU A 85 5.19 1.37 16.12
CA LEU A 85 4.89 1.89 14.78
C LEU A 85 3.40 2.22 14.57
N TYR A 86 2.51 1.70 15.42
CA TYR A 86 1.10 2.09 15.41
C TYR A 86 0.82 3.40 16.16
N GLY A 87 1.76 3.94 16.94
CA GLY A 87 1.55 5.17 17.70
C GLY A 87 1.54 6.45 16.83
N PRO A 88 2.56 6.68 15.97
CA PRO A 88 2.67 7.86 15.15
C PRO A 88 1.47 8.09 14.20
N ALA A 89 1.33 9.33 13.71
CA ALA A 89 0.34 9.67 12.68
C ALA A 89 0.72 9.10 11.28
N GLY A 90 2.00 8.79 11.09
CA GLY A 90 2.53 8.20 9.88
C GLY A 90 3.99 7.78 10.07
N LEU A 91 4.51 7.02 9.12
CA LEU A 91 5.86 6.47 9.10
C LEU A 91 6.61 7.05 7.91
N ASP A 92 7.89 7.35 8.12
CA ASP A 92 8.76 7.76 7.02
C ASP A 92 9.18 6.52 6.24
N GLY A 93 9.10 6.59 4.91
CA GLY A 93 9.44 5.50 4.01
C GLY A 93 10.38 5.92 2.88
N VAL A 94 10.95 4.94 2.20
CA VAL A 94 11.87 5.15 1.08
C VAL A 94 11.48 4.26 -0.10
N GLU A 95 11.33 4.85 -1.28
CA GLU A 95 11.12 4.15 -2.55
C GLU A 95 12.33 4.45 -3.45
N GLY A 96 13.28 3.51 -3.50
CA GLY A 96 14.59 3.70 -4.13
C GLY A 96 15.41 4.82 -3.48
N LYS A 97 15.43 6.01 -4.08
CA LYS A 97 16.09 7.22 -3.52
C LYS A 97 15.11 8.28 -3.01
N ARG A 98 13.81 8.06 -3.23
CA ARG A 98 12.76 9.03 -2.90
C ARG A 98 12.26 8.76 -1.49
N GLN A 99 12.23 9.79 -0.65
CA GLN A 99 11.53 9.71 0.63
C GLN A 99 10.04 9.96 0.41
N PHE A 100 9.22 9.18 1.11
CA PHE A 100 7.78 9.39 1.16
C PHE A 100 7.27 9.22 2.59
N LYS A 101 6.00 9.54 2.79
CA LYS A 101 5.34 9.35 4.08
C LYS A 101 4.18 8.38 3.92
N ALA A 102 4.25 7.28 4.65
CA ALA A 102 3.14 6.38 4.86
C ALA A 102 2.25 6.95 5.96
N VAL A 103 0.93 6.95 5.77
CA VAL A 103 -0.03 7.57 6.68
C VAL A 103 -1.14 6.60 7.04
N TRP A 104 -1.54 6.61 8.30
CA TRP A 104 -2.73 5.90 8.73
C TRP A 104 -3.96 6.67 8.24
N ARG A 105 -4.89 5.97 7.58
CA ARG A 105 -6.14 6.53 7.08
C ARG A 105 -7.30 5.61 7.40
N SER A 106 -8.40 6.21 7.85
CA SER A 106 -9.65 5.49 8.04
C SER A 106 -10.24 5.10 6.68
N LEU A 107 -10.98 3.99 6.66
CA LEU A 107 -11.74 3.59 5.46
C LEU A 107 -12.77 4.66 5.04
N ALA A 108 -13.30 5.45 5.98
CA ALA A 108 -14.22 6.55 5.67
C ALA A 108 -13.51 7.67 4.89
N ASP A 109 -12.31 8.07 5.31
CA ASP A 109 -11.50 9.09 4.64
C ASP A 109 -11.07 8.63 3.25
N LEU A 110 -10.67 7.38 3.11
CA LEU A 110 -10.30 6.80 1.80
C LEU A 110 -11.48 6.66 0.85
N ARG A 111 -12.72 6.63 1.37
CA ARG A 111 -13.92 6.52 0.54
C ARG A 111 -14.44 7.87 0.06
N SER A 112 -14.30 8.91 0.87
CA SER A 112 -14.95 10.21 0.62
C SER A 112 -13.96 11.38 0.52
N GLY A 113 -12.69 11.15 0.81
CA GLY A 113 -11.63 12.15 0.81
C GLY A 113 -10.93 12.32 -0.55
N PRO A 114 -9.91 13.20 -0.59
CA PRO A 114 -9.21 13.57 -1.84
C PRO A 114 -8.25 12.50 -2.37
N HIS A 115 -7.94 11.46 -1.58
CA HIS A 115 -7.04 10.36 -1.95
C HIS A 115 -7.78 9.02 -1.86
N PRO A 116 -8.58 8.66 -2.87
CA PRO A 116 -9.27 7.37 -2.88
C PRO A 116 -8.28 6.20 -2.90
N LEU A 117 -8.65 5.11 -2.21
CA LEU A 117 -7.88 3.87 -2.22
C LEU A 117 -7.90 3.21 -3.60
N VAL A 118 -6.71 2.89 -4.11
CA VAL A 118 -6.49 2.15 -5.36
C VAL A 118 -5.61 0.91 -5.12
N PRO A 119 -5.76 -0.16 -5.93
CA PRO A 119 -6.84 -0.39 -6.89
C PRO A 119 -8.23 -0.41 -6.25
N ARG A 120 -9.27 0.03 -6.97
CA ARG A 120 -10.63 0.15 -6.40
C ARG A 120 -11.19 -1.20 -5.94
N GLN A 121 -10.76 -2.28 -6.57
CA GLN A 121 -11.17 -3.64 -6.26
C GLN A 121 -10.70 -4.10 -4.87
N ILE A 122 -9.69 -3.43 -4.26
CA ILE A 122 -9.28 -3.70 -2.87
C ILE A 122 -10.47 -3.52 -1.90
N TRP A 123 -11.42 -2.63 -2.21
CA TRP A 123 -12.62 -2.44 -1.38
C TRP A 123 -13.49 -3.69 -1.20
N GLU A 124 -13.34 -4.70 -2.06
CA GLU A 124 -14.07 -5.97 -1.96
C GLU A 124 -13.41 -6.94 -0.96
N LEU A 125 -12.18 -6.64 -0.51
CA LEU A 125 -11.37 -7.46 0.37
C LEU A 125 -11.29 -6.92 1.82
N LEU A 126 -11.77 -5.69 2.04
CA LEU A 126 -11.69 -4.95 3.31
C LEU A 126 -13.00 -4.95 4.09
#